data_AF-A0A3D4UU86-F1
#
_entry.id   AF-A0A3D4UU86-F1
#
_cell.length_a   1.000
_cell.length_b   1.000
_cell.length_c   1.000
_cell.angle_alpha   90.00
_cell.angle_beta   90.00
_cell.angle_gamma   90.00
#
_symmetry.space_group_name_H-M   'P 1'
#
loop_
_entity.id
_entity.type
_entity.pdbx_description
1 polymer ?
#
loop_
_entity_poly.entity_id
_entity_poly.type
_entity_poly.pdbx_seq_one_letter_code
_entity_poly.pdbx_strand_id
1 'polypeptide(L)'
;SFFLSFLAIDLSFAQTTVENFYFPVHRPSGLDWQQIKTEHFRIIFPKTEDSLAFRSATILENQYLKAVELSGGRLNNFPVII
;
A
#
# COMPACT_ATOMS: atom_id res chain seq x y z
N SER A 1 47.77 -28.46 -25.13
CA SER A 1 47.07 -27.48 -24.28
C SER A 1 46.25 -26.55 -25.14
N PHE A 2 44.93 -26.57 -25.06
CA PHE A 2 44.08 -25.38 -25.28
C PHE A 2 42.67 -25.71 -24.77
N PHE A 3 42.43 -25.35 -23.50
CA PHE A 3 41.12 -25.34 -22.87
C PHE A 3 40.34 -24.17 -23.48
N LEU A 4 39.26 -24.43 -24.21
CA LEU A 4 38.31 -23.40 -24.65
C LEU A 4 37.06 -23.46 -23.80
N SER A 5 37.15 -22.83 -22.63
CA SER A 5 36.00 -22.44 -21.82
C SER A 5 35.53 -21.09 -22.34
N PHE A 6 34.39 -21.02 -23.02
CA PHE A 6 33.73 -19.75 -23.32
C PHE A 6 32.25 -19.80 -22.93
N LEU A 7 32.03 -19.39 -21.69
CA LEU A 7 30.98 -18.47 -21.24
C LEU A 7 29.58 -18.68 -21.84
N ALA A 8 28.75 -19.51 -21.20
CA ALA A 8 27.31 -19.41 -21.34
C ALA A 8 26.86 -18.10 -20.67
N ILE A 9 26.43 -17.13 -21.46
CA ILE A 9 25.81 -15.90 -20.96
C ILE A 9 24.33 -16.24 -20.76
N ASP A 10 23.95 -16.61 -19.54
CA ASP A 10 22.55 -16.72 -19.15
C ASP A 10 21.94 -15.30 -19.10
N LEU A 11 21.16 -14.96 -20.12
CA LEU A 11 20.37 -13.74 -20.14
C LEU A 11 19.12 -13.95 -19.28
N SER A 12 19.27 -13.84 -17.95
CA SER A 12 18.12 -13.86 -17.04
C SER A 12 17.35 -12.54 -17.18
N PHE A 13 16.24 -12.56 -17.92
CA PHE A 13 15.27 -11.47 -17.90
C PHE A 13 14.60 -11.43 -16.52
N ALA A 14 15.02 -10.50 -15.66
CA ALA A 14 14.28 -10.16 -14.46
C ALA A 14 12.98 -9.45 -14.88
N GLN A 15 11.84 -10.11 -14.67
CA GLN A 15 10.54 -9.49 -14.85
C GLN A 15 10.34 -8.48 -13.71
N THR A 16 10.54 -7.19 -14.00
CA THR A 16 10.13 -6.12 -13.08
C THR A 16 8.62 -6.22 -12.89
N THR A 17 8.19 -6.49 -11.66
CA THR A 17 6.80 -6.29 -11.26
C THR A 17 6.52 -4.80 -11.35
N VAL A 18 5.64 -4.39 -12.27
CA VAL A 18 5.10 -3.04 -12.30
C VAL A 18 4.22 -2.89 -11.06
N GLU A 19 4.76 -2.23 -10.03
CA GLU A 19 4.00 -1.85 -8.85
C GLU A 19 2.86 -0.91 -9.27
N ASN A 20 1.70 -1.01 -8.59
CA ASN A 20 0.48 -0.27 -8.91
C ASN A 20 0.76 1.23 -9.16
N PHE A 21 0.65 1.65 -10.43
CA PHE A 21 0.72 3.07 -10.80
C PHE A 21 -0.53 3.78 -10.26
N TYR A 22 -0.35 4.51 -9.16
CA TYR A 22 -1.36 5.45 -8.68
C TYR A 22 -1.22 6.76 -9.45
N PHE A 23 -2.28 7.18 -10.14
CA PHE A 23 -2.39 8.53 -10.70
C PHE A 23 -2.11 9.58 -9.61
N PRO A 24 -1.54 10.76 -9.94
CA PRO A 24 -1.43 11.84 -8.99
C PRO A 24 -2.84 12.31 -8.62
N VAL A 25 -3.41 11.72 -7.57
CA VAL A 25 -4.58 12.26 -6.90
C VAL A 25 -4.14 13.64 -6.43
N HIS A 26 -4.70 14.68 -7.04
CA HIS A 26 -4.52 16.06 -6.61
C HIS A 26 -5.12 16.19 -5.21
N ARG A 27 -4.32 15.80 -4.21
CA ARG A 27 -4.58 16.13 -2.81
C ARG A 27 -4.81 17.63 -2.77
N PRO A 28 -5.95 18.12 -2.23
CA PRO A 28 -6.22 19.54 -2.10
C PRO A 28 -4.95 20.27 -1.66
N SER A 29 -4.45 21.15 -2.53
CA SER A 29 -3.21 21.88 -2.31
C SER A 29 -3.38 22.78 -1.09
N GLY A 30 -2.43 22.74 -0.16
CA GLY A 30 -2.44 23.58 1.05
C GLY A 30 -2.77 22.85 2.36
N LEU A 31 -3.04 21.53 2.32
CA LEU A 31 -3.19 20.71 3.52
C LEU A 31 -1.92 19.89 3.80
N ASP A 32 -1.54 19.81 5.08
CA ASP A 32 -0.47 18.93 5.56
C ASP A 32 -1.04 17.52 5.76
N TRP A 33 -0.72 16.61 4.85
CA TRP A 33 -1.27 15.25 4.84
C TRP A 33 -0.41 14.30 5.65
N GLN A 34 -1.05 13.53 6.52
CA GLN A 34 -0.43 12.54 7.38
C GLN A 34 -1.01 11.16 7.12
N GLN A 35 -0.36 10.15 7.71
CA GLN A 35 -0.84 8.78 7.63
C GLN A 35 -0.70 8.04 8.95
N ILE A 36 -1.70 7.21 9.27
CA ILE A 36 -1.66 6.20 10.33
C ILE A 36 -1.66 4.83 9.65
N LYS A 37 -0.67 4.00 9.98
CA LYS A 37 -0.62 2.61 9.54
C LYS A 37 -1.06 1.70 10.68
N THR A 38 -2.04 0.85 10.40
CA THR A 38 -2.49 -0.22 11.31
C THR A 38 -2.15 -1.59 10.72
N GLU A 39 -2.65 -2.66 11.31
CA GLU A 39 -2.41 -4.02 10.81
C GLU A 39 -3.03 -4.22 9.42
N HIS A 40 -4.27 -3.76 9.21
CA HIS A 40 -5.02 -4.01 7.99
C HIS A 40 -5.23 -2.77 7.11
N PHE A 41 -5.16 -1.56 7.69
CA PHE A 41 -5.51 -0.31 7.03
C PHE A 41 -4.37 0.71 7.01
N ARG A 42 -4.45 1.62 6.05
CA ARG A 42 -3.61 2.81 5.96
C ARG A 42 -4.50 4.03 5.83
N ILE A 43 -4.62 4.78 6.90
CA ILE A 43 -5.48 5.96 6.96
C ILE A 43 -4.66 7.18 6.55
N ILE A 44 -5.16 7.93 5.58
CA ILE A 44 -4.52 9.12 5.00
C ILE A 44 -5.48 10.29 5.24
N PHE A 45 -5.00 11.34 5.91
CA PHE A 45 -5.85 12.41 6.41
C PHE A 45 -5.08 13.72 6.54
N PRO A 46 -5.73 14.90 6.52
CA PRO A 46 -5.08 16.17 6.83
C PRO A 46 -4.82 16.28 8.33
N LYS A 47 -3.70 16.89 8.74
CA LYS A 47 -3.28 17.05 10.15
C LYS A 47 -4.36 17.61 11.08
N THR A 48 -5.28 18.42 10.58
CA THR A 48 -6.40 18.95 11.38
C THR A 48 -7.38 17.88 11.87
N GLU A 49 -7.37 16.69 11.26
CA GLU A 49 -8.31 15.59 11.50
C GLU A 49 -7.69 14.44 12.32
N ASP A 50 -6.57 14.66 13.01
CA ASP A 50 -5.87 13.66 13.84
C ASP A 50 -6.83 12.82 14.72
N SER A 51 -7.74 13.49 15.42
CA SER A 51 -8.68 12.84 16.34
C SER A 51 -9.70 11.97 15.63
N LEU A 52 -10.18 12.40 14.45
CA LEU A 52 -11.08 11.64 13.60
C LEU A 52 -10.36 10.45 13.01
N ALA A 53 -9.14 10.63 12.52
CA ALA A 53 -8.34 9.58 11.92
C ALA A 53 -8.02 8.46 12.89
N PHE A 54 -7.64 8.79 14.14
CA PHE A 54 -7.38 7.79 15.17
C PHE A 54 -8.64 6.99 15.55
N ARG A 55 -9.79 7.66 15.67
CA ARG A 55 -11.08 7.00 15.93
C ARG A 55 -11.47 6.08 14.78
N SER A 56 -11.33 6.55 13.55
CA SER A 56 -11.61 5.77 12.34
C SER A 56 -10.71 4.54 12.24
N ALA A 57 -9.40 4.67 12.53
CA ALA A 57 -8.47 3.54 12.58
C ALA A 57 -8.92 2.47 13.57
N THR A 58 -9.31 2.89 14.77
CA THR A 58 -9.80 1.98 15.81
C THR A 58 -11.09 1.27 15.38
N ILE A 59 -12.04 2.00 14.80
CA ILE A 59 -13.32 1.42 14.32
C ILE A 59 -13.07 0.41 13.20
N LEU A 60 -12.22 0.76 12.23
CA LEU A 60 -11.93 -0.10 11.08
C LEU A 60 -11.27 -1.40 11.50
N GLU A 61 -10.30 -1.36 12.41
CA GLU A 61 -9.68 -2.56 12.94
C GLU A 61 -10.67 -3.42 13.73
N ASN A 62 -11.52 -2.81 14.57
CA ASN A 62 -12.56 -3.55 15.29
C ASN A 62 -13.60 -4.20 14.37
N GLN A 63 -13.83 -3.62 13.19
CA GLN A 63 -14.79 -4.12 12.20
C GLN A 63 -14.14 -4.96 11.09
N TYR A 64 -12.83 -5.21 11.17
CA TYR A 64 -12.07 -5.84 10.10
C TYR A 64 -12.67 -7.18 9.66
N LEU A 65 -13.02 -8.06 10.60
CA LEU A 65 -13.60 -9.38 10.29
C LEU A 65 -14.90 -9.26 9.48
N LYS A 66 -15.75 -8.28 9.81
CA LYS A 66 -16.98 -8.01 9.08
C LYS A 66 -16.70 -7.43 7.68
N ALA A 67 -15.70 -6.57 7.56
CA ALA A 67 -15.30 -6.02 6.27
C ALA A 67 -14.74 -7.12 5.34
N VAL A 68 -13.97 -8.07 5.88
CA VAL A 68 -13.47 -9.25 5.16
C VAL A 68 -14.63 -10.11 4.66
N GLU A 69 -15.60 -10.43 5.51
CA GLU A 69 -16.79 -11.21 5.14
C GLU A 69 -17.54 -10.61 3.95
N LEU A 70 -17.71 -9.28 3.94
CA LEU A 70 -18.40 -8.56 2.85
C LEU A 70 -17.56 -8.42 1.58
N SER A 71 -16.23 -8.34 1.71
CA SER A 71 -15.33 -8.15 0.57
C SER A 71 -14.98 -9.43 -0.19
N GLY A 72 -15.23 -10.60 0.41
CA GLY A 72 -14.86 -11.90 -0.16
C GLY A 72 -13.35 -12.13 -0.23
N GLY A 73 -12.54 -11.32 0.47
CA GLY A 73 -11.08 -11.36 0.44
C GLY A 73 -10.44 -10.69 1.67
N ARG A 74 -9.11 -10.64 1.71
CA ARG A 74 -8.37 -10.00 2.82
C ARG A 74 -8.05 -8.55 2.46
N LEU A 75 -8.30 -7.63 3.39
CA LEU A 75 -7.85 -6.25 3.27
C LEU A 75 -6.44 -6.15 3.86
N ASN A 76 -5.46 -5.82 3.02
CA ASN A 76 -4.07 -5.65 3.45
C ASN A 76 -3.58 -4.27 3.05
N ASN A 77 -3.10 -3.50 4.04
CA ASN A 77 -2.64 -2.12 3.85
C ASN A 77 -3.66 -1.27 3.05
N PHE A 78 -4.95 -1.51 3.31
CA PHE A 78 -6.02 -0.95 2.51
C PHE A 78 -6.12 0.57 2.74
N PRO A 79 -6.00 1.41 1.70
CA PRO A 79 -5.99 2.85 1.86
C PRO A 79 -7.39 3.37 2.17
N VAL A 80 -7.51 4.17 3.23
CA VAL A 80 -8.72 4.92 3.58
C VAL A 80 -8.36 6.40 3.65
N ILE A 81 -9.04 7.22 2.85
CA ILE A 81 -8.81 8.66 2.79
C ILE A 81 -9.99 9.35 3.47
N ILE A 82 -9.68 10.21 4.42
CA ILE A 82 -10.65 11.02 5.18
C ILE A 82 -10.24 12.48 5.15
#